data_AF-B3EGZ5-F1
#
_entry.id   AF-B3EGZ5-F1
#
_cell.length_a   1.000
_cell.length_b   1.000
_cell.length_c   1.000
_cell.angle_alpha   90.00
_cell.angle_beta   90.00
_cell.angle_gamma   90.00
#
_symmetry.space_group_name_H-M   'P 1'
#
loop_
_entity.id
_entity.type
_entity.pdbx_description
1 polymer ?
#
loop_
_entity_poly.entity_id
_entity_poly.type
_entity_poly.pdbx_seq_one_letter_code
_entity_poly.pdbx_strand_id
1 'polypeptide(L)'
;MKKAKLSVSEEAEGKELRNRLIALRRLREQGKDANRRPRRFRLTTEERAAILRKTGGKCHICGGDISGRWHADHVLAHSTGGIHAAENFLPAHVTCNNYRWDYLPEEFELILKLGVWARSEVEKDSDVGLAIAKKFSQKELKRQARRKNTASDGA
;
A
#
# COMPACT_ATOMS: atom_id res chain seq x y z
N MET A 1 -5.93 -0.97 38.81
CA MET A 1 -6.21 -1.32 37.39
C MET A 1 -5.65 -2.71 37.11
N LYS A 2 -6.50 -3.72 36.95
CA LYS A 2 -6.08 -5.09 36.65
C LYS A 2 -5.78 -5.18 35.16
N LYS A 3 -4.53 -5.45 34.77
CA LYS A 3 -4.22 -5.89 33.39
C LYS A 3 -4.88 -7.25 33.21
N ALA A 4 -5.88 -7.34 32.33
CA ALA A 4 -6.44 -8.63 31.94
C ALA A 4 -5.32 -9.46 31.28
N LYS A 5 -5.10 -10.67 31.79
CA LYS A 5 -4.14 -11.62 31.23
C LYS A 5 -4.83 -12.26 30.03
N LEU A 6 -4.33 -11.99 28.82
CA LEU A 6 -4.81 -12.63 27.60
C LEU A 6 -4.74 -14.16 27.76
N SER A 7 -5.73 -14.86 27.22
CA SER A 7 -5.74 -16.32 27.23
C SER A 7 -4.68 -16.87 26.27
N VAL A 8 -4.20 -18.09 26.53
CA VAL A 8 -3.18 -18.76 25.71
C VAL A 8 -3.62 -18.92 24.25
N SER A 9 -4.93 -19.06 24.01
CA SER A 9 -5.52 -19.12 22.66
C SER A 9 -5.47 -17.78 21.93
N GLU A 10 -5.82 -16.67 22.59
CA GLU A 10 -5.75 -15.32 21.99
C GLU A 10 -4.31 -14.93 21.63
N GLU A 11 -3.34 -15.31 22.48
CA GLU A 11 -1.92 -15.11 22.15
C GLU A 11 -1.45 -15.97 20.98
N ALA A 12 -1.99 -17.18 20.81
CA ALA A 12 -1.66 -18.06 19.69
C ALA A 12 -2.23 -17.52 18.37
N GLU A 13 -3.48 -17.05 18.36
CA GLU A 13 -4.12 -16.43 17.19
C GLU A 13 -3.39 -15.15 16.74
N GLY A 14 -3.00 -14.30 17.69
CA GLY A 14 -2.20 -13.10 17.38
C GLY A 14 -0.83 -13.43 16.77
N LYS A 15 -0.20 -14.52 17.22
CA LYS A 15 1.07 -15.01 16.65
C LYS A 15 0.87 -15.57 15.24
N GLU A 16 -0.27 -16.20 14.96
CA GLU A 16 -0.59 -16.75 13.65
C GLU A 16 -0.67 -15.66 12.57
N LEU A 17 -1.44 -14.59 12.79
CA LEU A 17 -1.54 -13.48 11.84
C LEU A 17 -0.17 -12.82 11.59
N ARG A 18 0.60 -12.60 12.66
CA ARG A 18 1.97 -12.06 12.54
C ARG A 18 2.84 -12.97 11.66
N ASN A 19 2.81 -14.27 11.90
CA ASN A 19 3.62 -15.23 11.16
C ASN A 19 3.20 -15.29 9.68
N ARG A 20 1.89 -15.19 9.40
CA ARG A 20 1.37 -15.13 8.03
C ARG A 20 1.88 -13.89 7.28
N LEU A 21 1.83 -12.70 7.90
CA LEU A 21 2.37 -11.47 7.29
C LEU A 21 3.87 -11.56 7.03
N ILE A 22 4.64 -12.16 7.95
CA ILE A 22 6.08 -12.41 7.76
C ILE A 22 6.33 -13.36 6.58
N ALA A 23 5.55 -14.43 6.47
CA ALA A 23 5.68 -15.39 5.38
C ALA A 23 5.40 -14.75 4.01
N LEU A 24 4.33 -13.96 3.90
CA LEU A 24 3.99 -13.24 2.67
C LEU A 24 5.07 -12.24 2.26
N ARG A 25 5.62 -11.50 3.23
CA ARG A 25 6.75 -10.60 2.99
C ARG A 25 7.96 -11.36 2.43
N ARG A 26 8.33 -12.50 3.03
CA ARG A 26 9.46 -13.32 2.56
C ARG A 26 9.23 -13.84 1.14
N LEU A 27 8.02 -14.32 0.85
CA LEU A 27 7.65 -14.80 -0.49
C LEU A 27 7.78 -13.68 -1.53
N ARG A 28 7.33 -12.47 -1.20
CA ARG A 28 7.50 -11.29 -2.06
C ARG A 28 8.96 -10.91 -2.28
N GLU A 29 9.79 -10.97 -1.25
CA GLU A 29 11.22 -10.68 -1.34
C GLU A 29 11.92 -11.70 -2.27
N GLN A 30 11.60 -13.00 -2.14
CA GLN A 30 12.12 -14.05 -3.04
C GLN A 30 11.76 -13.81 -4.52
N GLY A 31 10.52 -13.36 -4.79
CA GLY A 31 10.07 -13.06 -6.16
C GLY A 31 10.83 -11.90 -6.81
N LYS A 32 11.25 -10.89 -6.02
CA LYS A 32 12.01 -9.73 -6.53
C LYS A 32 13.38 -10.11 -7.03
N ASP A 33 14.08 -10.96 -6.28
CA ASP A 33 15.44 -11.38 -6.61
C ASP A 33 15.44 -12.19 -7.91
N ALA A 34 14.41 -13.01 -8.13
CA ALA A 34 14.23 -13.77 -9.36
C ALA A 34 13.89 -12.91 -10.60
N ASN A 35 13.28 -11.72 -10.41
CA ASN A 35 12.73 -10.90 -11.50
C ASN A 35 13.47 -9.57 -11.72
N ARG A 36 14.74 -9.48 -11.31
CA ARG A 36 15.55 -8.25 -11.47
C ARG A 36 15.90 -7.99 -12.95
N ARG A 37 14.98 -7.37 -13.69
CA ARG A 37 15.18 -6.97 -15.11
C ARG A 37 15.60 -5.49 -15.25
N PRO A 38 16.37 -5.12 -16.28
CA PRO A 38 16.81 -3.74 -16.50
C PRO A 38 15.66 -2.74 -16.73
N ARG A 39 15.85 -1.49 -16.27
CA ARG A 39 14.98 -0.30 -16.49
C ARG A 39 14.98 0.09 -17.99
N ARG A 40 13.96 0.67 -18.62
CA ARG A 40 12.53 0.94 -18.36
C ARG A 40 11.96 1.33 -19.74
N PHE A 41 10.85 0.75 -20.19
CA PHE A 41 10.12 1.29 -21.33
C PHE A 41 9.42 2.59 -20.90
N ARG A 42 9.50 3.65 -21.72
CA ARG A 42 8.73 4.89 -21.49
C ARG A 42 7.44 4.79 -22.28
N LEU A 43 6.31 4.84 -21.59
CA LEU A 43 5.01 4.90 -22.24
C LEU A 43 4.87 6.19 -23.04
N THR A 44 4.32 6.12 -24.24
CA THR A 44 3.98 7.28 -25.05
C THR A 44 2.77 8.02 -24.47
N THR A 45 2.50 9.22 -24.97
CA THR A 45 1.32 10.01 -24.58
C THR A 45 0.03 9.26 -24.93
N GLU A 46 -0.02 8.61 -26.09
CA GLU A 46 -1.16 7.86 -26.59
C GLU A 46 -1.44 6.64 -25.71
N GLU A 47 -0.40 5.89 -25.33
CA GLU A 47 -0.50 4.75 -24.41
C GLU A 47 -1.00 5.19 -23.04
N ARG A 48 -0.47 6.31 -22.51
CA ARG A 48 -0.94 6.87 -21.23
C ARG A 48 -2.41 7.30 -21.31
N ALA A 49 -2.83 7.90 -22.41
CA ALA A 49 -4.22 8.27 -22.63
C ALA A 49 -5.12 7.02 -22.73
N ALA A 50 -4.66 5.96 -23.41
CA ALA A 50 -5.37 4.68 -23.48
C ALA A 50 -5.53 4.03 -22.09
N ILE A 51 -4.47 4.01 -21.28
CA ILE A 51 -4.51 3.51 -19.90
C ILE A 51 -5.53 4.29 -19.06
N LEU A 52 -5.52 5.63 -19.16
CA LEU A 52 -6.45 6.47 -18.40
C LEU A 52 -7.92 6.22 -18.80
N ARG A 53 -8.17 5.97 -20.10
CA ARG A 53 -9.51 5.66 -20.62
C ARG A 53 -10.07 4.34 -20.09
N LYS A 54 -9.23 3.35 -19.75
CA LYS A 54 -9.68 2.04 -19.24
C LYS A 54 -10.60 2.14 -18.02
N THR A 55 -10.42 3.17 -17.20
CA THR A 55 -11.17 3.38 -15.96
C THR A 55 -12.04 4.64 -16.01
N GLY A 56 -12.21 5.24 -17.19
CA GLY A 56 -12.92 6.50 -17.34
C GLY A 56 -12.30 7.65 -16.53
N GLY A 57 -10.97 7.66 -16.38
CA GLY A 57 -10.27 8.68 -15.59
C GLY A 57 -10.27 8.44 -14.08
N LYS A 58 -10.66 7.25 -13.60
CA LYS A 58 -10.69 6.91 -12.17
C LYS A 58 -9.45 6.12 -11.77
N CYS A 59 -9.00 6.30 -10.54
CA CYS A 59 -7.94 5.49 -9.94
C CYS A 59 -8.44 4.06 -9.74
N HIS A 60 -7.71 3.07 -10.26
CA HIS A 60 -8.13 1.67 -10.15
C HIS A 60 -8.07 1.12 -8.71
N ILE A 61 -7.28 1.75 -7.84
CA ILE A 61 -7.09 1.31 -6.45
C ILE A 61 -8.21 1.83 -5.54
N CYS A 62 -8.57 3.12 -5.66
CA CYS A 62 -9.53 3.75 -4.74
C CYS A 62 -10.85 4.18 -5.40
N GLY A 63 -10.96 4.12 -6.73
CA GLY A 63 -12.14 4.56 -7.49
C GLY A 63 -12.29 6.08 -7.63
N GLY A 64 -11.46 6.89 -6.97
CA GLY A 64 -11.53 8.35 -7.04
C GLY A 64 -11.04 8.92 -8.36
N ASP A 65 -11.55 10.10 -8.74
CA ASP A 65 -11.17 10.76 -9.99
C ASP A 65 -9.69 11.16 -10.01
N ILE A 66 -9.05 11.01 -11.17
CA ILE A 66 -7.67 11.42 -11.38
C ILE A 66 -7.67 12.83 -11.97
N SER A 67 -7.28 13.80 -11.14
CA SER A 67 -6.90 15.15 -11.55
C SER A 67 -5.39 15.31 -11.40
N GLY A 68 -4.68 15.69 -12.49
CA GLY A 68 -3.25 15.98 -12.44
C GLY A 68 -2.34 14.74 -12.57
N ARG A 69 -1.23 14.72 -11.81
CA ARG A 69 -0.18 13.70 -11.95
C ARG A 69 -0.64 12.31 -11.45
N TRP A 70 -0.40 11.28 -12.27
CA TRP A 70 -0.75 9.88 -11.96
C TRP A 70 0.31 8.89 -12.47
N HIS A 71 0.28 7.66 -11.95
CA HIS A 71 1.18 6.57 -12.34
C HIS A 71 0.42 5.49 -13.13
N ALA A 72 1.04 5.00 -14.20
CA ALA A 72 0.64 3.75 -14.81
C ALA A 72 1.14 2.62 -13.90
N ASP A 73 0.22 2.07 -13.12
CA ASP A 73 0.48 1.03 -12.14
C ASP A 73 0.37 -0.34 -12.79
N HIS A 74 1.31 -1.22 -12.47
CA HIS A 74 1.34 -2.58 -12.97
C HIS A 74 0.34 -3.43 -12.19
N VAL A 75 -0.70 -3.94 -12.85
CA VAL A 75 -1.70 -4.82 -12.23
C VAL A 75 -1.05 -6.10 -11.70
N LEU A 76 -0.27 -6.77 -12.56
CA LEU A 76 0.70 -7.76 -12.12
C LEU A 76 2.02 -7.02 -11.88
N ALA A 77 2.46 -6.95 -10.62
CA ALA A 77 3.67 -6.25 -10.25
C ALA A 77 4.87 -6.70 -11.09
N HIS A 78 5.69 -5.75 -11.51
CA HIS A 78 6.89 -6.05 -12.30
C HIS A 78 7.83 -7.04 -11.58
N SER A 79 7.91 -6.95 -10.24
CA SER A 79 8.69 -7.87 -9.41
C SER A 79 8.18 -9.32 -9.39
N THR A 80 6.99 -9.58 -9.92
CA THR A 80 6.38 -10.92 -9.98
C THR A 80 6.11 -11.36 -11.41
N GLY A 81 6.81 -10.78 -12.39
CA GLY A 81 6.71 -11.18 -13.80
C GLY A 81 5.71 -10.40 -14.65
N GLY A 82 5.19 -9.27 -14.14
CA GLY A 82 4.33 -8.36 -14.90
C GLY A 82 4.98 -7.84 -16.18
N ILE A 83 4.34 -8.07 -17.32
CA ILE A 83 4.78 -7.57 -18.61
C ILE A 83 4.62 -6.04 -18.62
N HIS A 84 5.61 -5.33 -19.17
CA HIS A 84 5.52 -3.88 -19.44
C HIS A 84 4.73 -3.64 -20.72
N ALA A 85 3.43 -3.88 -20.69
CA ALA A 85 2.55 -3.64 -21.81
C ALA A 85 1.33 -2.86 -21.35
N ALA A 86 0.75 -2.06 -22.25
CA ALA A 86 -0.38 -1.19 -21.97
C ALA A 86 -1.51 -1.95 -21.26
N GLU A 87 -1.71 -3.23 -21.60
CA GLU A 87 -2.70 -4.16 -21.06
C GLU A 87 -2.53 -4.39 -19.55
N ASN A 88 -1.28 -4.50 -19.07
CA ASN A 88 -0.94 -4.71 -17.66
C ASN A 88 -0.92 -3.40 -16.84
N PHE A 89 -1.21 -2.27 -17.45
CA PHE A 89 -1.28 -0.99 -16.75
C PHE A 89 -2.71 -0.56 -16.46
N LEU A 90 -2.91 -0.05 -15.25
CA LEU A 90 -4.09 0.71 -14.85
C LEU A 90 -3.66 2.05 -14.22
N PRO A 91 -4.48 3.11 -14.35
CA PRO A 91 -4.12 4.42 -13.81
C PRO A 91 -4.35 4.47 -12.30
N ALA A 92 -3.39 4.99 -11.55
CA ALA A 92 -3.49 5.18 -10.11
C ALA A 92 -2.98 6.56 -9.67
N HIS A 93 -3.57 7.12 -8.62
CA HIS A 93 -2.96 8.27 -7.94
C HIS A 93 -1.55 7.89 -7.47
N VAL A 94 -0.63 8.85 -7.50
CA VAL A 94 0.75 8.67 -7.00
C VAL A 94 0.74 8.11 -5.58
N THR A 95 -0.13 8.63 -4.72
CA THR A 95 -0.25 8.20 -3.32
C THR A 95 -0.82 6.79 -3.20
N CYS A 96 -1.90 6.45 -3.92
CA CYS A 96 -2.49 5.11 -3.90
C CYS A 96 -1.48 4.06 -4.37
N ASN A 97 -0.79 4.31 -5.48
CA ASN A 97 0.26 3.45 -6.00
C ASN A 97 1.38 3.22 -4.98
N ASN A 98 1.80 4.27 -4.27
CA ASN A 98 2.84 4.16 -3.24
C ASN A 98 2.39 3.35 -2.01
N TYR A 99 1.09 3.32 -1.68
CA TYR A 99 0.58 2.49 -0.60
C TYR A 99 0.28 1.05 -1.03
N ARG A 100 -0.15 0.86 -2.28
CA ARG A 100 -0.29 -0.47 -2.88
C ARG A 100 1.06 -1.16 -3.02
N TRP A 101 2.10 -0.41 -3.36
CA TRP A 101 3.48 -0.88 -3.49
C TRP A 101 3.55 -2.18 -4.32
N ASP A 102 4.53 -3.04 -4.07
CA ASP A 102 4.66 -4.36 -4.70
C ASP A 102 4.07 -5.52 -3.88
N TYR A 103 3.16 -5.24 -2.94
CA TYR A 103 2.54 -6.27 -2.10
C TYR A 103 1.91 -7.40 -2.94
N LEU A 104 1.99 -8.63 -2.43
CA LEU A 104 1.23 -9.75 -2.99
C LEU A 104 -0.28 -9.50 -2.83
N PRO A 105 -1.14 -10.08 -3.68
CA PRO A 105 -2.59 -9.92 -3.54
C PRO A 105 -3.09 -10.23 -2.13
N GLU A 106 -2.67 -11.35 -1.55
CA GLU A 106 -3.06 -11.78 -0.21
C GLU A 106 -2.47 -10.88 0.88
N GLU A 107 -1.25 -10.36 0.68
CA GLU A 107 -0.63 -9.41 1.61
C GLU A 107 -1.40 -8.10 1.62
N PHE A 108 -1.79 -7.61 0.44
CA PHE A 108 -2.57 -6.38 0.29
C PHE A 108 -3.99 -6.53 0.86
N GLU A 109 -4.64 -7.66 0.65
CA GLU A 109 -5.96 -7.96 1.24
C GLU A 109 -5.91 -7.92 2.78
N LEU A 110 -4.88 -8.54 3.39
CA LEU A 110 -4.71 -8.48 4.85
C LEU A 110 -4.45 -7.06 5.34
N ILE A 111 -3.67 -6.26 4.61
CA ILE A 111 -3.44 -4.84 4.93
C ILE A 111 -4.78 -4.07 4.91
N LEU A 112 -5.63 -4.30 3.90
CA LEU A 112 -6.95 -3.67 3.82
C LEU A 112 -7.85 -4.08 4.99
N LYS A 113 -7.95 -5.39 5.29
CA LYS A 113 -8.74 -5.91 6.42
C LYS A 113 -8.29 -5.29 7.75
N LEU A 114 -6.98 -5.24 7.99
CA LEU A 114 -6.40 -4.59 9.17
C LEU A 114 -6.70 -3.10 9.22
N GLY A 115 -6.62 -2.39 8.09
CA GLY A 115 -6.93 -0.97 8.00
C GLY A 115 -8.40 -0.66 8.31
N VAL A 116 -9.33 -1.44 7.76
CA VAL A 116 -10.77 -1.31 8.01
C VAL A 116 -11.09 -1.56 9.49
N TRP A 117 -10.56 -2.63 10.07
CA TRP A 117 -10.73 -2.94 11.49
C TRP A 117 -10.13 -1.83 12.37
N ALA A 118 -8.87 -1.44 12.12
CA ALA A 118 -8.19 -0.41 12.90
C ALA A 118 -8.94 0.93 12.87
N ARG A 119 -9.49 1.32 11.72
CA ARG A 119 -10.35 2.51 11.61
C ARG A 119 -11.57 2.39 12.52
N SER A 120 -12.23 1.24 12.54
CA SER A 120 -13.40 1.02 13.41
C SER A 120 -13.06 1.07 14.90
N GLU A 121 -11.87 0.61 15.29
CA GLU A 121 -11.40 0.70 16.68
C GLU A 121 -11.11 2.16 17.08
N VAL A 122 -10.52 2.94 16.18
CA VAL A 122 -10.28 4.38 16.39
C VAL A 122 -11.59 5.12 16.61
N GLU A 123 -12.63 4.84 15.81
CA GLU A 123 -13.91 5.55 15.95
C GLU A 123 -14.67 5.23 17.23
N LYS A 124 -14.44 4.03 17.79
CA LYS A 124 -15.06 3.61 19.04
C LYS A 124 -14.31 4.12 20.26
N ASP A 125 -13.19 4.84 20.08
CA ASP A 125 -12.27 5.21 21.15
C ASP A 125 -11.87 4.02 22.03
N SER A 126 -11.72 2.83 21.45
CA SER A 126 -11.25 1.67 22.21
C SER A 126 -9.81 1.89 22.67
N ASP A 127 -9.36 1.16 23.70
CA ASP A 127 -7.97 1.26 24.18
C ASP A 127 -6.95 1.05 23.05
N VAL A 128 -7.26 0.10 22.15
CA VAL A 128 -6.44 -0.18 20.96
C VAL A 128 -6.58 0.95 19.93
N GLY A 129 -7.80 1.45 19.70
CA GLY A 129 -8.09 2.58 18.82
C GLY A 129 -7.31 3.84 19.19
N LEU A 130 -7.36 4.25 20.46
CA LEU A 130 -6.61 5.40 20.98
C LEU A 130 -5.10 5.22 20.82
N ALA A 131 -4.59 4.01 21.09
CA ALA A 131 -3.18 3.71 20.89
C ALA A 131 -2.76 3.79 19.41
N ILE A 132 -3.60 3.30 18.49
CA ILE A 132 -3.40 3.40 17.04
C ILE A 132 -3.42 4.88 16.61
N ALA A 133 -4.47 5.62 16.95
CA ALA A 133 -4.66 7.02 16.57
C ALA A 133 -3.47 7.89 17.01
N LYS A 134 -3.02 7.74 18.26
CA LYS A 134 -1.85 8.45 18.80
C LYS A 134 -0.58 8.13 18.01
N LYS A 135 -0.25 6.84 17.83
CA LYS A 135 0.99 6.43 17.14
C LYS A 135 0.96 6.79 15.66
N PHE A 136 -0.18 6.62 14.99
CA PHE A 136 -0.34 6.95 13.58
C PHE A 136 -0.20 8.45 13.34
N SER A 137 -0.89 9.28 14.13
CA SER A 137 -0.81 10.75 14.01
C SER A 137 0.62 11.26 14.21
N GLN A 138 1.33 10.75 15.22
CA GLN A 138 2.74 11.08 15.45
C GLN A 138 3.63 10.70 14.25
N LYS A 139 3.40 9.55 13.63
CA LYS A 139 4.14 9.10 12.45
C LYS A 139 3.88 10.03 11.25
N GLU A 140 2.63 10.42 11.01
CA GLU A 140 2.30 11.30 9.89
C GLU A 140 2.83 12.73 10.08
N LEU A 141 2.80 13.27 11.30
CA LEU A 141 3.44 14.57 11.60
C LEU A 141 4.94 14.54 11.28
N LYS A 142 5.66 13.48 11.69
CA LYS A 142 7.08 13.29 11.35
C LYS A 142 7.31 13.15 9.85
N ARG A 143 6.41 12.48 9.12
CA ARG A 143 6.50 12.35 7.66
C ARG A 143 6.29 13.71 6.97
N GLN A 144 5.34 14.51 7.41
CA GLN A 144 5.09 15.85 6.89
C GLN A 144 6.26 16.79 7.14
N ALA A 145 6.83 16.78 8.36
CA ALA A 145 8.01 17.58 8.70
C ALA A 145 9.19 17.26 7.77
N ARG A 146 9.48 15.97 7.54
CA ARG A 146 10.53 15.55 6.60
C ARG A 146 10.30 16.06 5.18
N ARG A 147 9.06 16.06 4.70
CA ARG A 147 8.70 16.57 3.36
C ARG A 147 8.87 18.08 3.23
N LYS A 148 8.53 18.84 4.28
CA LYS A 148 8.71 20.29 4.32
C LYS A 148 10.20 20.66 4.24
N ASN A 149 11.04 19.98 5.02
CA ASN A 149 12.49 20.24 5.00
C ASN A 149 13.12 19.91 3.64
N THR A 150 12.71 18.80 3.00
CA THR A 150 13.20 18.47 1.64
C THR A 150 12.70 19.44 0.55
N ALA A 151 11.63 20.19 0.81
CA ALA A 151 11.14 21.22 -0.12
C ALA A 151 11.83 22.59 0.11
N SER A 152 12.36 22.85 1.30
CA SER A 152 13.12 24.07 1.62
C SER A 152 14.60 23.99 1.22
N ASP A 153 15.18 22.79 1.15
CA ASP A 153 16.60 22.59 0.80
C ASP A 153 16.87 22.53 -0.71
N GLY A 154 15.85 22.78 -1.53
CA GLY A 154 15.92 22.74 -3.01
C GLY A 154 15.40 24.02 -3.68
N ALA A 155 15.33 25.13 -2.93
CA ALA A 155 15.02 26.47 -3.43
C ALA A 155 16.27 27.35 -3.43
#